data_AF-A0A6N7DVA1-F1
#
_entry.id   AF-A0A6N7DVA1-F1
#
_cell.length_a   1.000
_cell.length_b   1.000
_cell.length_c   1.000
_cell.angle_alpha   90.00
_cell.angle_beta   90.00
_cell.angle_gamma   90.00
#
_symmetry.space_group_name_H-M   'P 1'
#
loop_
_entity.id
_entity.type
_entity.pdbx_description
1 polymer ?
#
loop_
_entity_poly.entity_id
_entity_poly.type
_entity_poly.pdbx_seq_one_letter_code
_entity_poly.pdbx_strand_id
1 'polypeptide(L)' 'MAKALKKKAVKKVASKISKKLVSKKKAKKITSKVAKAVMKKKPSTKKSARKVAKKAVKRIA' A
#
# COMPACT_ATOMS: atom_id res chain seq x y z
N MET A 1 -22.71 -3.68 3.64
CA MET A 1 -21.49 -3.20 4.35
C MET A 1 -20.25 -3.53 3.53
N ALA A 2 -19.53 -2.54 2.98
CA ALA A 2 -18.32 -2.80 2.21
C ALA A 2 -17.22 -3.35 3.13
N LYS A 3 -16.94 -4.66 3.07
CA LYS A 3 -15.92 -5.30 3.90
C LYS A 3 -14.57 -4.66 3.62
N ALA A 4 -13.98 -4.05 4.63
CA ALA A 4 -12.63 -3.48 4.54
C ALA A 4 -11.65 -4.56 4.05
N LEU A 5 -10.73 -4.19 3.16
CA LEU A 5 -9.76 -5.15 2.63
C LEU A 5 -8.91 -5.76 3.74
N LYS A 6 -8.81 -7.10 3.72
CA LYS A 6 -7.96 -7.86 4.66
C LYS A 6 -6.52 -7.35 4.63
N LYS A 7 -5.84 -7.33 5.79
CA LYS A 7 -4.42 -6.92 5.94
C LYS A 7 -3.48 -7.56 4.92
N LYS A 8 -3.69 -8.85 4.61
CA LYS A 8 -2.90 -9.60 3.60
C LYS A 8 -3.02 -8.99 2.20
N ALA A 9 -4.22 -8.56 1.79
CA ALA A 9 -4.45 -7.94 0.49
C ALA A 9 -3.77 -6.56 0.40
N VAL A 10 -3.85 -5.76 1.47
CA VAL A 10 -3.18 -4.46 1.56
C VAL A 10 -1.66 -4.62 1.47
N LYS A 11 -1.06 -5.62 2.16
CA LYS A 11 0.37 -5.92 2.05
C LYS A 11 0.78 -6.32 0.63
N LYS A 12 0.00 -7.15 -0.07
CA LYS A 12 0.26 -7.53 -1.47
C LYS A 12 0.25 -6.30 -2.40
N VAL A 13 -0.72 -5.40 -2.22
CA VAL A 13 -0.82 -4.16 -3.01
C VAL A 13 0.35 -3.21 -2.70
N ALA A 14 0.65 -2.97 -1.43
CA ALA A 14 1.74 -2.11 -0.99
C ALA A 14 3.09 -2.62 -1.53
N SER A 15 3.34 -3.93 -1.47
CA SER A 15 4.57 -4.55 -1.98
C SER A 15 4.70 -4.41 -3.49
N LYS A 16 3.64 -4.70 -4.26
CA LYS A 16 3.66 -4.52 -5.73
C LYS A 16 3.95 -3.08 -6.14
N ILE A 17 3.34 -2.10 -5.47
CA ILE A 17 3.56 -0.69 -5.81
C ILE A 17 4.93 -0.20 -5.34
N SER A 18 5.36 -0.56 -4.14
CA SER A 18 6.67 -0.15 -3.60
C SER A 18 7.82 -0.72 -4.43
N LYS A 19 7.72 -1.97 -4.90
CA LYS A 19 8.73 -2.57 -5.79
C LYS A 19 8.74 -1.97 -7.19
N LYS A 20 7.61 -1.43 -7.67
CA LYS A 20 7.51 -0.81 -8.99
C LYS A 20 8.04 0.63 -9.02
N LEU A 21 7.93 1.34 -7.90
CA LEU A 21 8.26 2.77 -7.83
C LEU A 21 9.60 3.06 -7.14
N VAL A 22 10.18 2.10 -6.42
CA VAL A 22 11.38 2.32 -5.63
C VAL A 22 12.31 1.11 -5.72
N SER A 23 13.62 1.35 -5.57
CA SER A 23 14.64 0.30 -5.61
C SER A 23 14.37 -0.80 -4.56
N LYS A 24 14.75 -2.05 -4.86
CA LYS A 24 14.48 -3.22 -4.01
C LYS A 24 14.92 -3.03 -2.55
N LYS A 25 16.07 -2.36 -2.32
CA LYS A 25 16.60 -2.05 -0.98
C LYS A 25 15.66 -1.11 -0.20
N LYS A 26 15.14 -0.06 -0.84
CA LYS A 26 14.20 0.90 -0.21
C LYS A 26 12.78 0.34 -0.10
N ALA A 27 12.36 -0.49 -1.06
CA ALA A 27 11.01 -1.03 -1.13
C ALA A 27 10.61 -1.81 0.14
N LYS A 28 11.53 -2.57 0.77
CA LYS A 28 11.23 -3.33 2.01
C LYS A 28 10.87 -2.41 3.18
N LYS A 29 11.61 -1.31 3.37
CA LYS A 29 11.34 -0.28 4.40
C LYS A 29 10.07 0.52 4.10
N ILE A 30 9.82 0.82 2.82
CA ILE A 30 8.66 1.64 2.40
C ILE A 30 7.36 0.84 2.44
N THR A 31 7.40 -0.46 2.09
CA THR A 31 6.20 -1.32 2.03
C THR A 31 5.45 -1.37 3.35
N SER A 32 6.16 -1.42 4.49
CA SER A 32 5.52 -1.46 5.82
C SER A 32 4.83 -0.14 6.16
N LYS A 33 5.49 1.01 5.89
CA LYS A 33 4.93 2.36 6.08
C LYS A 33 3.70 2.57 5.19
N VAL A 34 3.78 2.17 3.93
CA VAL A 34 2.69 2.25 2.96
C VAL A 34 1.53 1.35 3.37
N ALA A 35 1.79 0.11 3.81
CA ALA A 35 0.75 -0.78 4.28
C ALA A 35 0.01 -0.21 5.49
N LYS A 36 0.73 0.40 6.46
CA LYS A 36 0.11 1.12 7.59
C LYS A 36 -0.76 2.29 7.11
N ALA A 37 -0.26 3.11 6.20
CA ALA A 37 -1.00 4.25 5.64
C ALA A 37 -2.28 3.82 4.89
N VAL A 38 -2.19 2.77 4.08
CA VAL A 38 -3.34 2.20 3.38
C VAL A 38 -4.35 1.61 4.36
N MET A 39 -3.89 0.92 5.41
CA MET A 39 -4.77 0.37 6.44
C MET A 39 -5.52 1.44 7.24
N LYS A 40 -4.88 2.57 7.58
CA LYS A 40 -5.55 3.71 8.23
C LYS A 40 -6.72 4.25 7.39
N LYS A 41 -6.59 4.24 6.06
CA LYS A 41 -7.62 4.72 5.13
C LYS A 41 -8.77 3.72 4.92
N LYS A 42 -8.72 2.53 5.52
CA LYS A 42 -9.73 1.45 5.43
C LYS A 42 -10.35 1.29 4.02
N PRO A 43 -9.54 1.03 2.97
CA PRO A 43 -10.05 0.90 1.62
C PRO A 43 -11.02 -0.27 1.50
N SER A 44 -12.17 0.00 0.90
CA SER A 44 -13.23 -0.98 0.60
C SER A 44 -12.92 -1.83 -0.63
N THR A 45 -12.04 -1.36 -1.53
CA THR A 45 -11.78 -1.99 -2.84
C THR A 45 -10.31 -2.06 -3.20
N LYS A 46 -9.92 -3.03 -4.05
CA LYS A 46 -8.52 -3.15 -4.52
C LYS A 46 -8.05 -1.88 -5.27
N LYS A 47 -8.97 -1.22 -5.99
CA LYS A 47 -8.70 0.00 -6.75
C LYS A 47 -8.37 1.18 -5.82
N SER A 48 -9.15 1.37 -4.75
CA SER A 48 -8.87 2.40 -3.74
C SER A 48 -7.56 2.12 -2.99
N ALA A 49 -7.31 0.88 -2.58
CA ALA A 49 -6.05 0.49 -1.95
C ALA A 49 -4.82 0.79 -2.85
N ARG A 50 -4.92 0.55 -4.16
CA ARG A 50 -3.86 0.89 -5.13
C ARG A 50 -3.63 2.40 -5.24
N LYS A 51 -4.70 3.19 -5.35
CA LYS A 51 -4.59 4.67 -5.41
C LYS A 51 -3.92 5.23 -4.15
N VAL A 52 -4.37 4.77 -2.98
CA VAL A 52 -3.80 5.19 -1.68
C VAL A 52 -2.35 4.74 -1.55
N ALA A 53 -2.03 3.50 -1.92
CA ALA A 53 -0.65 3.00 -1.89
C ALA A 53 0.26 3.78 -2.83
N LYS A 54 -0.18 4.15 -4.04
CA LYS A 54 0.61 4.97 -4.98
C LYS A 54 0.90 6.37 -4.42
N LYS A 55 -0.11 7.03 -3.84
CA LYS A 55 0.07 8.34 -3.18
C LYS A 55 0.98 8.23 -1.95
N ALA A 56 0.82 7.19 -1.15
CA ALA A 56 1.66 6.95 0.03
C ALA A 56 3.12 6.68 -0.35
N VAL A 57 3.38 5.86 -1.37
CA VAL A 57 4.75 5.63 -1.86
C VAL A 57 5.38 6.95 -2.32
N LYS A 58 4.70 7.77 -3.13
CA LYS A 58 5.23 9.08 -3.56
C LYS A 58 5.53 10.07 -2.43
N ARG A 59 4.86 9.95 -1.28
CA ARG A 59 5.11 10.79 -0.11
C ARG A 59 6.23 10.27 0.79
N ILE A 60 6.57 8.99 0.69
CA ILE A 60 7.50 8.29 1.60
C ILE A 60 8.84 7.98 0.92
N ALA A 61 8.81 7.67 -0.38
CA ALA A 61 9.96 7.37 -1.22
C ALA A 61 10.66 8.66 -1.63
#